data_AF-A0A8T7LX87-F1
#
_entry.id   AF-A0A8T7LX87-F1
#
_cell.length_a   1.000
_cell.length_b   1.000
_cell.length_c   1.000
_cell.angle_alpha   90.00
_cell.angle_beta   90.00
_cell.angle_gamma   90.00
#
_symmetry.space_group_name_H-M   'P 1'
#
loop_
_entity.id
_entity.type
_entity.pdbx_description
1 polymer ?
#
loop_
_entity_poly.entity_id
_entity_poly.type
_entity_poly.pdbx_seq_one_letter_code
_entity_poly.pdbx_strand_id
1 'polypeptide(L)'
;MENKPFVDFDLLAPILLGIFSIAGIALIFWGGFFQPRPTIEAVGTSTSFRYIFIGTEPGLSTLTPEPTPTRIVIESSPFPTRLPAGTFAPTVPPLTPQTGGGSSFFPTRTSPSLTPPPFPTDSSFATKPASSLFTPTFTPTIPAVLAKYDDTYFGILYDGEWTSQTNVSGAYQNTLHISFTIENYALFTFVGQQVILTYQAGPSLGTIRIDLDGIEFEVSQASPQTQLVDWASPILILGTHDLVVEHLSGGSVNIDSVTIPDIRTATPTP
;
A
#
# COMPACT_ATOMS: atom_id res chain seq x y z
N MET A 1 -59.28 44.12 34.61
CA MET A 1 -58.43 43.04 35.17
C MET A 1 -58.52 41.89 34.18
N GLU A 2 -57.76 41.96 33.08
CA GLU A 2 -57.66 40.85 32.14
C GLU A 2 -56.93 39.67 32.81
N ASN A 3 -57.61 38.54 32.92
CA ASN A 3 -56.98 37.27 33.28
C ASN A 3 -56.19 36.76 32.07
N LYS A 4 -54.88 37.00 32.05
CA LYS A 4 -53.98 36.39 31.08
C LYS A 4 -53.87 34.89 31.39
N PRO A 5 -54.18 33.97 30.46
CA PRO A 5 -54.03 32.55 30.70
C PRO A 5 -52.54 32.22 30.93
N PHE A 6 -52.29 31.42 31.97
CA PHE A 6 -50.95 31.10 32.50
C PHE A 6 -50.11 30.18 31.60
N VAL A 7 -50.69 29.68 30.50
CA VAL A 7 -50.05 28.68 29.64
C VAL A 7 -50.15 29.13 28.18
N ASP A 8 -48.99 29.30 27.57
CA ASP A 8 -48.84 29.61 26.16
C ASP A 8 -48.88 28.30 25.35
N PHE A 9 -50.02 28.03 24.72
CA PHE A 9 -50.24 26.80 23.96
C PHE A 9 -49.37 26.73 22.70
N ASP A 10 -48.87 27.86 22.20
CA ASP A 10 -47.96 27.90 21.05
C ASP A 10 -46.56 27.38 21.43
N LEU A 11 -46.17 27.51 22.71
CA LEU A 11 -44.93 26.94 23.24
C LEU A 11 -45.06 25.46 23.63
N LEU A 12 -46.29 25.01 23.93
CA LEU A 12 -46.55 23.69 24.47
C LEU A 12 -46.52 22.58 23.39
N ALA A 13 -46.98 22.89 22.18
CA ALA A 13 -46.95 21.98 21.03
C ALA A 13 -45.53 21.49 20.64
N PRO A 14 -44.52 22.36 20.45
CA PRO A 14 -43.17 21.90 20.11
C PRO A 14 -42.49 21.15 21.26
N ILE A 15 -42.77 21.49 22.52
CA ILE A 15 -42.24 20.79 23.69
C ILE A 15 -42.78 19.35 23.77
N LEU A 16 -44.09 19.16 23.56
CA LEU A 16 -44.68 17.83 23.54
C LEU A 16 -44.11 16.99 22.38
N LEU A 17 -43.97 17.57 21.18
CA LEU A 17 -43.40 16.87 20.03
C LEU A 17 -41.95 16.43 20.31
N GLY A 18 -41.15 17.27 20.96
CA GLY A 18 -39.79 16.93 21.39
C GLY A 18 -39.75 15.77 22.39
N ILE A 19 -40.63 15.77 23.39
CA ILE A 19 -40.71 14.70 24.39
C ILE A 19 -41.12 13.36 23.74
N PHE A 20 -42.08 13.36 22.82
CA PHE A 20 -42.48 12.15 22.09
C PHE A 20 -41.37 11.61 21.19
N SER A 21 -40.57 12.47 20.57
CA SER A 21 -39.42 12.06 19.74
C SER A 21 -38.35 11.37 20.58
N ILE A 22 -37.97 11.95 21.72
CA ILE A 22 -36.98 11.36 22.64
C ILE A 22 -37.47 10.02 23.20
N ALA A 23 -38.76 9.94 23.58
CA ALA A 23 -39.34 8.70 24.08
C ALA A 23 -39.35 7.58 23.02
N GLY A 24 -39.64 7.91 21.75
CA GLY A 24 -39.59 6.94 20.65
C GLY A 24 -38.19 6.39 20.40
N ILE A 25 -37.17 7.25 20.41
CA ILE A 25 -35.77 6.84 20.25
C ILE A 25 -35.34 5.95 21.42
N ALA A 26 -35.69 6.32 22.67
CA ALA A 26 -35.36 5.52 23.85
C ALA A 26 -35.99 4.11 23.80
N LEU A 27 -37.20 3.99 23.24
CA LEU A 27 -37.90 2.71 23.09
C LEU A 27 -37.21 1.78 22.08
N ILE A 28 -36.66 2.34 21.00
CA ILE A 28 -35.86 1.60 20.00
C ILE A 28 -34.58 1.05 20.65
N PHE A 29 -33.88 1.88 21.43
CA PHE A 29 -32.67 1.43 22.14
C PHE A 29 -32.97 0.38 23.21
N TRP A 30 -34.08 0.48 23.94
CA TRP A 30 -34.46 -0.52 24.94
C TRP A 30 -34.82 -1.88 24.31
N GLY A 31 -35.49 -1.88 23.15
CA GLY A 31 -35.87 -3.10 22.43
C GLY A 31 -34.69 -3.93 21.92
N GLY A 32 -33.54 -3.30 21.67
CA GLY A 32 -32.33 -3.97 21.18
C GLY A 32 -31.51 -4.72 22.24
N PHE A 33 -31.68 -4.39 23.53
CA PHE A 33 -30.86 -4.98 24.61
C PHE A 33 -31.38 -6.32 25.15
N PHE A 34 -32.63 -6.69 24.88
CA PHE A 34 -33.26 -7.89 25.45
C PHE A 34 -33.42 -9.07 24.48
N GLN A 35 -32.77 -9.04 23.31
CA GLN A 35 -32.73 -10.23 22.45
C GLN A 35 -31.65 -11.19 22.98
N PRO A 36 -32.00 -12.37 23.51
CA PRO A 36 -30.99 -13.38 23.81
C PRO A 36 -30.29 -13.73 22.49
N ARG A 37 -28.95 -13.60 22.47
CA ARG A 37 -28.17 -14.04 21.31
C ARG A 37 -28.49 -15.53 21.07
N PRO A 38 -28.83 -15.93 19.85
CA PRO A 38 -29.00 -17.35 19.56
C PRO A 38 -27.66 -18.05 19.85
N THR A 39 -27.68 -19.01 20.76
CA THR A 39 -26.55 -19.89 21.00
C THR A 39 -26.33 -20.70 19.73
N ILE A 40 -25.29 -20.37 18.96
CA ILE A 40 -24.89 -21.16 17.81
C ILE A 40 -24.21 -22.41 18.37
N GLU A 41 -24.89 -23.57 18.28
CA GLU A 41 -24.25 -24.85 18.50
C GLU A 41 -23.20 -25.07 17.40
N ALA A 42 -21.92 -25.07 17.78
CA ALA A 42 -20.85 -25.48 16.90
C ALA A 42 -20.97 -26.99 16.66
N VAL A 43 -21.67 -27.38 15.59
CA VAL A 43 -21.58 -28.74 15.06
C VAL A 43 -20.16 -28.93 14.56
N GLY A 44 -19.39 -29.80 15.21
CA GLY A 44 -18.05 -30.15 14.79
C GLY A 44 -18.09 -30.82 13.41
N THR A 45 -17.73 -30.08 12.36
CA THR A 45 -17.58 -30.65 11.02
C THR A 45 -16.29 -31.46 10.98
N SER A 46 -16.40 -32.79 10.95
CA SER A 46 -15.31 -33.72 10.68
C SER A 46 -14.88 -33.60 9.20
N THR A 47 -14.08 -32.60 8.85
CA THR A 47 -13.34 -32.60 7.59
C THR A 47 -12.01 -33.31 7.81
N SER A 48 -11.90 -34.54 7.32
CA SER A 48 -10.64 -35.29 7.30
C SER A 48 -9.68 -34.65 6.29
N PHE A 49 -8.89 -33.67 6.71
CA PHE A 49 -7.74 -33.23 5.92
C PHE A 49 -6.64 -34.30 6.00
N ARG A 50 -6.33 -34.93 4.86
CA ARG A 50 -5.08 -35.68 4.71
C ARG A 50 -3.97 -34.67 4.48
N TYR A 51 -3.07 -34.52 5.44
CA TYR A 51 -1.82 -33.81 5.21
C TYR A 51 -0.96 -34.62 4.24
N ILE A 52 -0.75 -34.10 3.04
CA ILE A 52 0.43 -34.44 2.24
C ILE A 52 1.54 -33.53 2.74
N PHE A 53 2.42 -34.07 3.57
CA PHE A 53 3.68 -33.43 3.89
C PHE A 53 4.59 -33.56 2.66
N ILE A 54 4.71 -32.50 1.88
CA ILE A 54 5.80 -32.40 0.89
C ILE A 54 7.04 -31.98 1.65
N GLY A 55 7.78 -32.96 2.16
CA GLY A 55 9.10 -32.74 2.73
C GLY A 55 10.11 -32.44 1.63
N THR A 56 10.68 -31.24 1.62
CA THR A 56 11.97 -30.98 0.98
C THR A 56 13.04 -30.95 2.07
N GLU A 57 13.64 -32.10 2.37
CA GLU A 57 14.89 -32.14 3.11
C GLU A 57 16.05 -31.79 2.16
N PRO A 58 17.00 -30.95 2.60
CA PRO A 58 18.41 -31.24 2.41
C PRO A 58 18.97 -31.65 3.77
N GLY A 59 19.50 -32.87 3.82
CA GLY A 59 19.87 -33.53 5.06
C GLY A 59 20.92 -32.80 5.89
N LEU A 60 20.81 -32.96 7.21
CA LEU A 60 21.96 -33.19 8.08
C LEU A 60 21.46 -33.94 9.32
N SER A 61 21.88 -35.20 9.46
CA SER A 61 21.68 -35.97 10.69
C SER A 61 22.48 -35.34 11.83
N THR A 62 21.84 -35.06 12.96
CA THR A 62 22.48 -35.22 14.29
C THR A 62 21.36 -35.49 15.30
N LEU A 63 21.33 -36.71 15.83
CA LEU A 63 20.52 -37.11 16.97
C LEU A 63 21.08 -36.44 18.24
N THR A 64 20.25 -35.79 19.04
CA THR A 64 20.54 -35.51 20.45
C THR A 64 19.22 -35.55 21.23
N PRO A 65 19.10 -36.38 22.29
CA PRO A 65 17.84 -36.59 22.99
C PRO A 65 17.55 -35.55 24.08
N GLU A 66 16.28 -35.16 24.13
CA GLU A 66 15.43 -34.80 25.28
C GLU A 66 15.76 -33.55 26.15
N PRO A 67 14.85 -32.55 26.22
CA PRO A 67 14.95 -31.47 27.19
C PRO A 67 14.40 -31.88 28.56
N THR A 68 15.28 -32.00 29.55
CA THR A 68 14.93 -31.94 30.98
C THR A 68 14.48 -30.50 31.33
N PRO A 69 13.35 -30.29 32.01
CA PRO A 69 12.89 -28.96 32.37
C PRO A 69 13.79 -28.33 33.45
N THR A 70 14.64 -27.39 33.04
CA THR A 70 15.44 -26.59 33.97
C THR A 70 14.65 -25.37 34.43
N ARG A 71 14.42 -25.31 35.74
CA ARG A 71 13.83 -24.21 36.51
C ARG A 71 14.56 -22.89 36.22
N ILE A 72 13.84 -21.87 35.74
CA ILE A 72 14.34 -20.50 35.60
C ILE A 72 14.49 -19.90 37.01
N VAL A 73 15.74 -19.60 37.40
CA VAL A 73 16.07 -18.74 38.54
C VAL A 73 16.32 -17.35 37.97
N ILE A 74 15.53 -16.36 38.40
CA ILE A 74 15.74 -14.95 38.07
C ILE A 74 16.80 -14.42 39.02
N GLU A 75 18.01 -14.19 38.52
CA GLU A 75 19.07 -13.52 39.27
C GLU A 75 19.19 -12.07 38.80
N SER A 76 18.87 -11.14 39.70
CA SER A 76 18.99 -9.69 39.52
C SER A 76 20.47 -9.28 39.59
N SER A 77 21.04 -8.82 38.48
CA SER A 77 22.41 -8.29 38.47
C SER A 77 22.43 -6.75 38.59
N PRO A 78 23.21 -6.16 39.51
CA PRO A 78 23.28 -4.72 39.72
C PRO A 78 24.25 -4.00 38.76
N PHE A 79 23.87 -2.77 38.41
CA PHE A 79 24.67 -1.75 37.72
C PHE A 79 26.09 -1.57 38.30
N PRO A 80 27.05 -1.17 37.46
CA PRO A 80 28.15 -0.32 37.90
C PRO A 80 28.15 1.07 37.24
N THR A 81 28.70 1.98 38.03
CA THR A 81 28.68 3.45 37.97
C THR A 81 29.93 4.03 37.27
N ARG A 82 29.71 5.04 36.41
CA ARG A 82 30.51 6.30 36.23
C ARG A 82 31.87 6.35 35.46
N LEU A 83 31.81 7.03 34.29
CA LEU A 83 32.64 8.14 33.68
C LEU A 83 34.17 7.97 33.45
N PRO A 84 34.82 8.69 32.47
CA PRO A 84 34.61 10.13 32.19
C PRO A 84 34.64 10.64 30.74
N ALA A 85 34.29 11.94 30.69
CA ALA A 85 34.22 12.92 29.61
C ALA A 85 35.22 12.77 28.44
N GLY A 86 34.68 12.70 27.23
CA GLY A 86 35.36 13.02 25.98
C GLY A 86 34.67 14.21 25.31
N THR A 87 35.30 15.37 25.38
CA THR A 87 34.92 16.60 24.69
C THR A 87 35.13 16.43 23.19
N PHE A 88 34.07 16.42 22.39
CA PHE A 88 34.16 16.57 20.94
C PHE A 88 33.52 17.88 20.53
N ALA A 89 34.36 18.85 20.19
CA ALA A 89 34.00 20.10 19.56
C ALA A 89 33.68 19.88 18.06
N PRO A 90 32.71 20.60 17.47
CA PRO A 90 32.48 20.58 16.03
C PRO A 90 33.46 21.54 15.33
N THR A 91 34.37 21.00 14.51
CA THR A 91 35.20 21.81 13.61
C THR A 91 34.42 22.12 12.33
N VAL A 92 33.95 23.36 12.24
CA VAL A 92 33.42 23.99 11.01
C VAL A 92 34.60 24.60 10.24
N PRO A 93 34.81 24.28 8.95
CA PRO A 93 35.71 25.07 8.11
C PRO A 93 35.03 26.36 7.60
N PRO A 94 35.75 27.48 7.51
CA PRO A 94 35.18 28.80 7.26
C PRO A 94 34.85 29.06 5.78
N LEU A 95 33.71 29.73 5.55
CA LEU A 95 33.39 30.45 4.33
C LEU A 95 34.19 31.75 4.28
N THR A 96 34.95 31.97 3.20
CA THR A 96 35.42 33.31 2.81
C THR A 96 34.79 33.74 1.49
N PRO A 97 34.30 34.98 1.38
CA PRO A 97 33.67 35.51 0.18
C PRO A 97 34.71 36.10 -0.78
N GLN A 98 34.56 35.85 -2.08
CA GLN A 98 35.15 36.71 -3.11
C GLN A 98 34.08 37.20 -4.08
N THR A 99 33.91 38.51 -3.99
CA THR A 99 33.25 39.45 -4.87
C THR A 99 33.95 39.51 -6.24
N GLY A 100 33.17 39.64 -7.31
CA GLY A 100 33.59 40.41 -8.48
C GLY A 100 33.64 39.68 -9.84
N GLY A 101 32.58 39.85 -10.61
CA GLY A 101 32.68 40.41 -11.96
C GLY A 101 33.08 39.50 -13.13
N GLY A 102 32.11 39.22 -14.00
CA GLY A 102 32.27 39.50 -15.42
C GLY A 102 32.57 38.34 -16.37
N SER A 103 31.68 38.23 -17.36
CA SER A 103 31.96 37.93 -18.77
C SER A 103 31.86 36.48 -19.24
N SER A 104 30.83 36.27 -20.06
CA SER A 104 30.57 35.12 -20.92
C SER A 104 31.70 34.87 -21.90
N PHE A 105 32.22 33.64 -21.99
CA PHE A 105 32.84 33.13 -23.22
C PHE A 105 32.65 31.61 -23.31
N PHE A 106 31.86 31.18 -24.28
CA PHE A 106 31.76 29.80 -24.76
C PHE A 106 33.07 29.41 -25.48
N PRO A 107 33.64 28.22 -25.22
CA PRO A 107 34.58 27.61 -26.15
C PRO A 107 33.90 26.56 -27.02
N THR A 108 33.77 26.87 -28.31
CA THR A 108 33.53 25.90 -29.39
C THR A 108 34.75 25.01 -29.54
N ARG A 109 34.62 23.68 -29.34
CA ARG A 109 35.69 22.73 -29.64
C ARG A 109 35.40 21.98 -30.94
N THR A 110 36.27 22.25 -31.89
CA THR A 110 36.40 21.69 -33.24
C THR A 110 36.60 20.17 -33.21
N SER A 111 35.86 19.45 -34.05
CA SER A 111 36.00 18.02 -34.30
C SER A 111 37.04 17.77 -35.41
N PRO A 112 38.09 16.95 -35.22
CA PRO A 112 38.96 16.54 -36.30
C PRO A 112 38.35 15.38 -37.10
N SER A 113 38.14 15.60 -38.39
CA SER A 113 37.81 14.58 -39.40
C SER A 113 39.05 13.72 -39.66
N LEU A 114 38.98 12.42 -39.35
CA LEU A 114 39.99 11.43 -39.72
C LEU A 114 39.50 10.66 -40.95
N THR A 115 40.20 10.85 -42.06
CA THR A 115 40.04 10.08 -43.31
C THR A 115 40.73 8.71 -43.15
N PRO A 116 40.07 7.57 -43.40
CA PRO A 116 40.74 6.27 -43.40
C PRO A 116 41.49 6.00 -44.73
N PRO A 117 42.64 5.30 -44.71
CA PRO A 117 43.41 4.95 -45.91
C PRO A 117 42.81 3.79 -46.71
N PRO A 118 43.16 3.63 -48.01
CA PRO A 118 42.64 2.55 -48.84
C PRO A 118 43.30 1.21 -48.49
N PHE A 119 42.48 0.19 -48.21
CA PHE A 119 42.92 -1.20 -48.06
C PHE A 119 43.02 -1.91 -49.42
N PRO A 120 44.04 -2.75 -49.66
CA PRO A 120 44.14 -3.56 -50.87
C PRO A 120 43.19 -4.75 -50.83
N THR A 121 42.58 -5.02 -51.99
CA THR A 121 41.70 -6.15 -52.28
C THR A 121 42.47 -7.47 -52.26
N ASP A 122 42.06 -8.44 -51.43
CA ASP A 122 42.31 -9.84 -51.75
C ASP A 122 41.22 -10.82 -51.25
N SER A 123 40.74 -11.59 -52.23
CA SER A 123 40.17 -12.95 -52.24
C SER A 123 39.27 -13.51 -51.13
N SER A 124 38.01 -13.72 -51.53
CA SER A 124 37.09 -14.84 -51.22
C SER A 124 36.91 -15.29 -49.76
N PHE A 125 35.91 -14.70 -49.10
CA PHE A 125 35.15 -15.39 -48.04
C PHE A 125 33.72 -15.64 -48.52
N ALA A 126 33.28 -16.88 -48.40
CA ALA A 126 31.92 -17.29 -48.74
C ALA A 126 30.90 -16.53 -47.89
N THR A 127 29.94 -15.88 -48.56
CA THR A 127 28.81 -15.21 -47.90
C THR A 127 27.92 -16.25 -47.23
N LYS A 128 28.14 -16.50 -45.94
CA LYS A 128 27.09 -17.09 -45.09
C LYS A 128 25.93 -16.09 -45.07
N PRO A 129 24.69 -16.48 -45.39
CA PRO A 129 23.55 -15.57 -45.32
C PRO A 129 23.48 -14.98 -43.90
N ALA A 130 23.18 -13.69 -43.81
CA ALA A 130 22.99 -13.01 -42.55
C ALA A 130 22.00 -13.81 -41.69
N SER A 131 22.45 -14.24 -40.51
CA SER A 131 21.56 -14.74 -39.46
C SER A 131 20.48 -13.69 -39.27
N SER A 132 19.23 -14.09 -39.44
CA SER A 132 18.07 -13.21 -39.31
C SER A 132 18.21 -12.38 -38.04
N LEU A 133 18.26 -11.06 -38.22
CA LEU A 133 18.12 -10.11 -37.12
C LEU A 133 16.69 -10.30 -36.60
N PHE A 134 16.53 -11.13 -35.58
CA PHE A 134 15.28 -11.14 -34.81
C PHE A 134 15.24 -9.81 -34.06
N THR A 135 14.57 -8.83 -34.63
CA THR A 135 14.14 -7.64 -33.91
C THR A 135 13.04 -8.09 -32.97
N PRO A 136 13.25 -8.18 -31.63
CA PRO A 136 12.15 -8.44 -30.73
C PRO A 136 11.15 -7.29 -30.88
N THR A 137 10.01 -7.58 -31.49
CA THR A 137 8.89 -6.65 -31.52
C THR A 137 8.26 -6.70 -30.15
N PHE A 138 8.60 -5.73 -29.30
CA PHE A 138 7.86 -5.47 -28.08
C PHE A 138 6.54 -4.82 -28.49
N THR A 139 5.53 -5.65 -28.75
CA THR A 139 4.15 -5.17 -28.67
C THR A 139 3.91 -4.77 -27.22
N PRO A 140 3.46 -3.54 -26.91
CA PRO A 140 2.97 -3.22 -25.58
C PRO A 140 1.68 -4.03 -25.37
N THR A 141 1.83 -5.29 -25.02
CA THR A 141 0.74 -6.15 -24.60
C THR A 141 0.30 -5.58 -23.26
N ILE A 142 -0.93 -5.05 -23.20
CA ILE A 142 -1.59 -4.75 -21.93
C ILE A 142 -1.44 -6.03 -21.08
N PRO A 143 -0.81 -5.97 -19.89
CA PRO A 143 -0.69 -7.13 -19.04
C PRO A 143 -2.06 -7.78 -18.85
N ALA A 144 -2.15 -9.10 -19.04
CA ALA A 144 -3.37 -9.80 -18.67
C ALA A 144 -3.59 -9.62 -17.15
N VAL A 145 -4.83 -9.67 -16.68
CA VAL A 145 -5.09 -9.58 -15.22
C VAL A 145 -5.06 -11.00 -14.65
N LEU A 146 -4.16 -11.24 -13.69
CA LEU A 146 -4.12 -12.51 -12.96
C LEU A 146 -5.23 -12.56 -11.91
N ALA A 147 -5.35 -11.49 -11.13
CA ALA A 147 -6.39 -11.32 -10.12
C ALA A 147 -6.73 -9.84 -9.93
N LYS A 148 -7.99 -9.56 -9.62
CA LYS A 148 -8.45 -8.25 -9.16
C LYS A 148 -9.29 -8.44 -7.91
N TYR A 149 -8.89 -7.75 -6.85
CA TYR A 149 -9.51 -7.79 -5.53
C TYR A 149 -10.22 -6.46 -5.28
N ASP A 150 -11.43 -6.58 -4.80
CA ASP A 150 -12.25 -5.45 -4.35
C ASP A 150 -11.75 -4.88 -3.02
N ASP A 151 -12.03 -3.61 -2.73
CA ASP A 151 -11.74 -3.00 -1.43
C ASP A 151 -12.38 -3.77 -0.26
N THR A 152 -13.47 -4.50 -0.50
CA THR A 152 -14.14 -5.34 0.51
C THR A 152 -13.57 -6.75 0.63
N TYR A 153 -12.53 -7.09 -0.13
CA TYR A 153 -11.91 -8.41 -0.06
C TYR A 153 -11.29 -8.68 1.31
N PHE A 154 -11.65 -9.81 1.94
CA PHE A 154 -11.24 -10.15 3.30
C PHE A 154 -9.72 -10.26 3.52
N GLY A 155 -8.94 -10.41 2.45
CA GLY A 155 -7.48 -10.43 2.51
C GLY A 155 -6.86 -9.04 2.62
N ILE A 156 -7.63 -7.97 2.42
CA ILE A 156 -7.23 -6.59 2.70
C ILE A 156 -7.60 -6.29 4.14
N LEU A 157 -6.59 -6.18 5.00
CA LEU A 157 -6.78 -5.97 6.43
C LEU A 157 -6.66 -4.47 6.72
N TYR A 158 -7.75 -3.87 7.14
CA TYR A 158 -7.78 -2.46 7.53
C TYR A 158 -7.51 -2.31 9.03
N ASP A 159 -6.55 -1.47 9.37
CA ASP A 159 -6.23 -1.04 10.74
C ASP A 159 -6.63 0.42 10.95
N GLY A 160 -7.23 0.69 12.11
CA GLY A 160 -7.82 1.96 12.45
C GLY A 160 -9.24 2.17 11.90
N GLU A 161 -9.70 3.42 11.92
CA GLU A 161 -11.07 3.81 11.56
C GLU A 161 -11.26 3.95 10.04
N TRP A 162 -11.53 2.84 9.35
CA TRP A 162 -11.94 2.82 7.95
C TRP A 162 -13.46 2.66 7.82
N THR A 163 -14.06 3.39 6.90
CA THR A 163 -15.48 3.31 6.58
C THR A 163 -15.68 2.72 5.19
N SER A 164 -16.41 1.61 5.11
CA SER A 164 -16.88 1.06 3.84
C SER A 164 -18.08 1.87 3.33
N GLN A 165 -18.04 2.24 2.05
CA GLN A 165 -19.14 2.86 1.33
C GLN A 165 -19.65 1.90 0.25
N THR A 166 -20.95 2.00 -0.04
CA THR A 166 -21.62 1.23 -1.10
C THR A 166 -22.34 2.19 -2.03
N ASN A 167 -22.66 1.71 -3.24
CA ASN A 167 -23.29 2.50 -4.30
C ASN A 167 -22.42 3.68 -4.79
N VAL A 168 -21.10 3.51 -4.76
CA VAL A 168 -20.15 4.49 -5.30
C VAL A 168 -20.04 4.30 -6.80
N SER A 169 -20.69 5.17 -7.57
CA SER A 169 -20.75 5.07 -9.03
C SER A 169 -19.35 5.12 -9.64
N GLY A 170 -19.02 4.12 -10.47
CA GLY A 170 -17.75 4.04 -11.20
C GLY A 170 -16.66 3.27 -10.46
N ALA A 171 -16.77 3.11 -9.14
CA ALA A 171 -15.90 2.26 -8.35
C ALA A 171 -16.09 0.78 -8.70
N TYR A 172 -15.05 -0.03 -8.53
CA TYR A 172 -15.12 -1.48 -8.70
C TYR A 172 -16.16 -2.06 -7.72
N GLN A 173 -17.07 -2.86 -8.27
CA GLN A 173 -18.28 -3.37 -7.58
C GLN A 173 -19.14 -2.31 -6.84
N ASN A 174 -18.93 -1.03 -7.15
CA ASN A 174 -19.58 0.11 -6.52
C ASN A 174 -19.32 0.23 -5.00
N THR A 175 -18.15 -0.21 -4.53
CA THR A 175 -17.70 -0.11 -3.15
C THR A 175 -16.44 0.74 -3.03
N LEU A 176 -16.20 1.31 -1.85
CA LEU A 176 -15.01 2.10 -1.57
C LEU A 176 -14.73 2.09 -0.07
N HIS A 177 -13.47 1.84 0.33
CA HIS A 177 -13.05 2.01 1.73
C HIS A 177 -12.37 3.35 1.90
N ILE A 178 -12.83 4.14 2.87
CA ILE A 178 -12.37 5.51 3.10
C ILE A 178 -11.82 5.63 4.52
N SER A 179 -10.67 6.30 4.65
CA SER A 179 -10.13 6.73 5.93
C SER A 179 -10.09 8.25 6.02
N PHE A 180 -10.44 8.79 7.18
CA PHE A 180 -10.31 10.21 7.52
C PHE A 180 -9.20 10.49 8.55
N THR A 181 -8.61 9.43 9.12
CA THR A 181 -7.63 9.54 10.20
C THR A 181 -6.24 9.21 9.67
N ILE A 182 -5.29 10.10 9.89
CA ILE A 182 -3.87 9.90 9.55
C ILE A 182 -3.34 8.70 10.36
N GLU A 183 -2.36 7.99 9.82
CA GLU A 183 -1.75 6.76 10.37
C GLU A 183 -2.64 5.49 10.29
N ASN A 184 -3.93 5.61 9.93
CA ASN A 184 -4.72 4.44 9.54
C ASN A 184 -4.12 3.79 8.29
N TYR A 185 -4.05 2.46 8.26
CA TYR A 185 -3.48 1.75 7.12
C TYR A 185 -4.28 0.52 6.70
N ALA A 186 -4.05 0.06 5.48
CA ALA A 186 -4.54 -1.20 4.95
C ALA A 186 -3.35 -2.08 4.58
N LEU A 187 -3.41 -3.37 4.91
CA LEU A 187 -2.37 -4.36 4.64
C LEU A 187 -2.90 -5.42 3.66
N PHE A 188 -2.11 -5.77 2.65
CA PHE A 188 -2.43 -6.80 1.69
C PHE A 188 -1.18 -7.58 1.26
N THR A 189 -1.23 -8.91 1.34
CA THR A 189 -0.17 -9.80 0.86
C THR A 189 -0.58 -10.41 -0.48
N PHE A 190 0.33 -10.41 -1.46
CA PHE A 190 0.08 -10.98 -2.78
C PHE A 190 1.25 -11.80 -3.31
N VAL A 191 0.96 -12.66 -4.30
CA VAL A 191 1.98 -13.40 -5.05
C VAL A 191 1.98 -12.88 -6.49
N GLY A 192 3.11 -12.37 -6.96
CA GLY A 192 3.19 -11.76 -8.28
C GLY A 192 4.52 -11.10 -8.55
N GLN A 193 4.53 -10.23 -9.56
CA GLN A 193 5.69 -9.40 -9.93
C GLN A 193 5.32 -7.92 -10.02
N GLN A 194 4.05 -7.56 -9.83
CA GLN A 194 3.58 -6.18 -9.84
C GLN A 194 2.24 -6.14 -9.12
N VAL A 195 1.94 -4.98 -8.53
CA VAL A 195 0.63 -4.66 -7.98
C VAL A 195 0.17 -3.31 -8.51
N ILE A 196 -1.12 -3.19 -8.77
CA ILE A 196 -1.78 -1.95 -9.17
C ILE A 196 -2.82 -1.63 -8.11
N LEU A 197 -2.68 -0.48 -7.46
CA LEU A 197 -3.67 0.06 -6.54
C LEU A 197 -4.57 1.04 -7.30
N THR A 198 -5.85 0.74 -7.37
CA THR A 198 -6.87 1.67 -7.90
C THR A 198 -7.51 2.42 -6.73
N TYR A 199 -7.70 3.71 -6.91
CA TYR A 199 -8.40 4.59 -5.97
C TYR A 199 -9.19 5.66 -6.72
N GLN A 200 -10.18 6.25 -6.07
CA GLN A 200 -10.87 7.42 -6.57
C GLN A 200 -10.09 8.68 -6.16
N ALA A 201 -9.56 9.43 -7.12
CA ALA A 201 -8.95 10.74 -6.90
C ALA A 201 -10.03 11.84 -6.85
N GLY A 202 -9.77 12.99 -6.20
CA GLY A 202 -10.72 14.11 -6.14
C GLY A 202 -10.22 15.38 -5.43
N PRO A 203 -10.96 16.50 -5.46
CA PRO A 203 -10.40 17.84 -5.15
C PRO A 203 -9.92 18.07 -3.71
N SER A 204 -10.38 17.23 -2.77
CA SER A 204 -10.11 17.39 -1.34
C SER A 204 -9.56 16.11 -0.70
N LEU A 205 -9.03 15.19 -1.51
CA LEU A 205 -8.46 13.95 -0.99
C LEU A 205 -7.01 14.14 -0.54
N GLY A 206 -6.59 13.27 0.37
CA GLY A 206 -5.27 13.29 0.97
C GLY A 206 -4.20 12.59 0.15
N THR A 207 -3.08 12.35 0.83
CA THR A 207 -1.93 11.61 0.35
C THR A 207 -1.83 10.30 1.10
N ILE A 208 -1.60 9.22 0.36
CA ILE A 208 -1.27 7.91 0.92
C ILE A 208 0.24 7.69 0.86
N ARG A 209 0.78 6.99 1.86
CA ARG A 209 2.07 6.33 1.78
C ARG A 209 1.85 4.87 1.42
N ILE A 210 2.54 4.40 0.40
CA ILE A 210 2.56 3.00 0.00
C ILE A 210 3.91 2.42 0.39
N ASP A 211 3.93 1.46 1.30
CA ASP A 211 5.09 0.63 1.59
C ASP A 211 4.94 -0.70 0.84
N LEU A 212 5.93 -1.02 0.01
CA LEU A 212 6.00 -2.26 -0.75
C LEU A 212 7.33 -2.95 -0.43
N ASP A 213 7.27 -4.01 0.38
CA ASP A 213 8.44 -4.73 0.93
C ASP A 213 9.50 -3.81 1.58
N GLY A 214 9.07 -2.75 2.28
CA GLY A 214 9.93 -1.76 2.93
C GLY A 214 10.37 -0.61 2.02
N ILE A 215 9.88 -0.56 0.78
CA ILE A 215 10.12 0.56 -0.15
C ILE A 215 8.91 1.48 -0.15
N GLU A 216 9.10 2.73 0.27
CA GLU A 216 8.03 3.71 0.41
C GLU A 216 7.82 4.58 -0.84
N PHE A 217 6.56 4.84 -1.17
CA PHE A 217 6.11 5.76 -2.21
C PHE A 217 5.02 6.68 -1.64
N GLU A 218 5.09 7.98 -1.94
CA GLU A 218 4.01 8.90 -1.62
C GLU A 218 3.12 9.13 -2.85
N VAL A 219 1.81 8.97 -2.68
CA VAL A 219 0.83 9.14 -3.75
C VAL A 219 -0.27 10.09 -3.30
N SER A 220 -0.38 11.24 -3.96
CA SER A 220 -1.49 12.16 -3.74
C SER A 220 -2.74 11.65 -4.46
N GLN A 221 -3.86 11.58 -3.73
CA GLN A 221 -5.18 11.31 -4.31
C GLN A 221 -5.90 12.60 -4.70
N ALA A 222 -5.28 13.77 -4.50
CA ALA A 222 -5.86 15.04 -4.89
C ALA A 222 -5.92 15.18 -6.43
N SER A 223 -7.08 15.54 -6.95
CA SER A 223 -7.31 15.76 -8.39
C SER A 223 -8.41 16.82 -8.60
N PRO A 224 -8.32 17.72 -9.60
CA PRO A 224 -9.38 18.71 -9.85
C PRO A 224 -10.78 18.11 -10.14
N GLN A 225 -10.84 16.84 -10.52
CA GLN A 225 -12.08 16.11 -10.80
C GLN A 225 -12.05 14.73 -10.15
N THR A 226 -13.24 14.23 -9.84
CA THR A 226 -13.43 12.86 -9.36
C THR A 226 -13.20 11.86 -10.50
N GLN A 227 -12.25 10.96 -10.33
CA GLN A 227 -11.91 9.94 -11.33
C GLN A 227 -11.21 8.75 -10.67
N LEU A 228 -11.34 7.56 -11.26
CA LEU A 228 -10.50 6.42 -10.86
C LEU A 228 -9.09 6.59 -11.43
N VAL A 229 -8.09 6.30 -10.60
CA VAL A 229 -6.67 6.39 -10.94
C VAL A 229 -5.98 5.12 -10.48
N ASP A 230 -5.09 4.62 -11.32
CA ASP A 230 -4.23 3.48 -11.03
C ASP A 230 -2.83 3.95 -10.68
N TRP A 231 -2.34 3.53 -9.51
CA TRP A 231 -0.92 3.54 -9.19
C TRP A 231 -0.36 2.14 -9.44
N ALA A 232 0.63 2.03 -10.33
CA ALA A 232 1.30 0.77 -10.63
C ALA A 232 2.68 0.72 -9.96
N SER A 233 2.98 -0.38 -9.27
CA SER A 233 4.30 -0.60 -8.70
C SER A 233 5.37 -0.78 -9.80
N PRO A 234 6.65 -0.59 -9.47
CA PRO A 234 7.75 -1.16 -10.25
C PRO A 234 7.59 -2.68 -10.42
N ILE A 235 8.32 -3.25 -11.38
CA ILE A 235 8.40 -4.71 -11.53
C ILE A 235 9.26 -5.29 -10.42
N LEU A 236 8.68 -6.23 -9.68
CA LEU A 236 9.26 -6.98 -8.58
C LEU A 236 9.76 -8.35 -9.07
N ILE A 237 10.61 -8.98 -8.25
CA ILE A 237 10.97 -10.39 -8.44
C ILE A 237 9.73 -11.24 -8.18
N LEU A 238 9.49 -12.29 -8.99
CA LEU A 238 8.35 -13.19 -8.77
C LEU A 238 8.44 -13.80 -7.37
N GLY A 239 7.48 -13.44 -6.51
CA GLY A 239 7.50 -13.85 -5.12
C GLY A 239 6.23 -13.49 -4.38
N THR A 240 6.30 -13.62 -3.06
CA THR A 240 5.29 -13.10 -2.13
C THR A 240 5.75 -11.73 -1.67
N HIS A 241 4.83 -10.76 -1.66
CA HIS A 241 5.08 -9.36 -1.35
C HIS A 241 4.02 -8.83 -0.39
N ASP A 242 4.42 -7.87 0.43
CA ASP A 242 3.53 -7.15 1.34
C ASP A 242 3.34 -5.71 0.86
N LEU A 243 2.07 -5.31 0.76
CA LEU A 243 1.64 -3.95 0.43
C LEU A 243 0.97 -3.34 1.67
N VAL A 244 1.50 -2.21 2.14
CA VAL A 244 0.85 -1.38 3.16
C VAL A 244 0.47 -0.05 2.54
N VAL A 245 -0.79 0.36 2.70
CA VAL A 245 -1.31 1.65 2.23
C VAL A 245 -1.79 2.44 3.43
N GLU A 246 -1.07 3.50 3.77
CA GLU A 246 -1.32 4.32 4.95
C GLU A 246 -1.81 5.72 4.58
N HIS A 247 -2.75 6.24 5.35
CA HIS A 247 -3.15 7.63 5.26
C HIS A 247 -2.05 8.53 5.84
N LEU A 248 -1.28 9.19 4.98
CA LEU A 248 -0.13 9.99 5.39
C LEU A 248 -0.51 11.42 5.79
N SER A 249 -1.34 12.10 5.00
CA SER A 249 -1.72 13.49 5.27
C SER A 249 -2.89 13.97 4.40
N GLY A 250 -3.39 15.18 4.68
CA GLY A 250 -4.37 15.87 3.84
C GLY A 250 -5.82 15.59 4.24
N GLY A 251 -6.71 15.56 3.24
CA GLY A 251 -8.10 15.15 3.44
C GLY A 251 -8.25 13.63 3.51
N SER A 252 -9.47 13.11 3.33
CA SER A 252 -9.68 11.65 3.34
C SER A 252 -8.91 10.93 2.23
N VAL A 253 -8.56 9.68 2.47
CA VAL A 253 -7.99 8.77 1.46
C VAL A 253 -8.90 7.58 1.25
N ASN A 254 -8.78 6.91 0.11
CA ASN A 254 -9.58 5.74 -0.20
C ASN A 254 -8.84 4.66 -0.98
N ILE A 255 -9.38 3.45 -0.94
CA ILE A 255 -8.98 2.29 -1.73
C ILE A 255 -10.22 1.75 -2.44
N ASP A 256 -10.10 1.49 -3.73
CA ASP A 256 -11.15 0.92 -4.58
C ASP A 256 -10.87 -0.55 -4.91
N SER A 257 -9.67 -0.84 -5.41
CA SER A 257 -9.31 -2.21 -5.75
C SER A 257 -7.81 -2.41 -5.84
N VAL A 258 -7.39 -3.68 -5.72
CA VAL A 258 -6.00 -4.11 -5.90
C VAL A 258 -5.94 -5.12 -7.03
N THR A 259 -5.15 -4.85 -8.06
CA THR A 259 -4.99 -5.70 -9.24
C THR A 259 -3.58 -6.28 -9.31
N ILE A 260 -3.49 -7.59 -9.49
CA ILE A 260 -2.24 -8.30 -9.77
C ILE A 260 -2.24 -8.69 -11.25
N PRO A 261 -1.41 -8.06 -12.09
CA PRO A 261 -1.31 -8.42 -13.50
C PRO A 261 -0.47 -9.68 -13.72
N ASP A 262 -0.84 -10.46 -14.72
CA ASP A 262 -0.02 -11.50 -15.33
C ASP A 262 0.94 -10.86 -16.34
N ILE A 263 2.15 -10.56 -15.85
CA ILE A 263 3.24 -9.98 -16.63
C ILE A 263 4.28 -11.01 -17.07
N ARG A 264 3.93 -12.31 -17.13
CA ARG A 264 4.88 -13.33 -17.60
C ARG A 264 5.44 -12.90 -18.96
N THR A 265 6.77 -12.75 -19.01
CA THR A 265 7.47 -12.39 -20.25
C THR A 265 7.16 -13.44 -21.29
N ALA A 266 6.56 -13.04 -22.42
CA ALA A 266 6.31 -13.96 -23.52
C ALA A 266 7.65 -14.58 -23.97
N THR A 267 7.73 -15.91 -23.93
CA THR A 267 8.85 -16.64 -24.54
C THR A 267 8.85 -16.30 -26.03
N PRO A 268 9.97 -15.84 -26.62
CA PRO A 268 10.03 -15.63 -28.06
C PRO A 268 9.74 -16.96 -28.76
N THR A 269 8.70 -16.98 -29.61
CA THR A 269 8.41 -18.13 -30.46
C THR A 269 9.57 -18.30 -31.46
N PRO A 270 10.17 -19.50 -31.57
CA PRO A 270 11.25 -19.76 -32.54
C PRO A 270 10.78 -19.65 -33.99
#